data_AF-A0A5N5J0C4-F1
#
_entry.id   AF-A0A5N5J0C4-F1
#
_cell.length_a   1.000
_cell.length_b   1.000
_cell.length_c   1.000
_cell.angle_alpha   90.00
_cell.angle_beta   90.00
_cell.angle_gamma   90.00
#
_symmetry.space_group_name_H-M   'P 1'
#
loop_
_entity.id
_entity.type
_entity.pdbx_description
1 polymer ?
#
loop_
_entity_poly.entity_id
_entity_poly.type
_entity_poly.pdbx_seq_one_letter_code
_entity_poly.pdbx_strand_id
1 'polypeptide(L)'
;MKLSNILPFSAFIASSLAQTFTLPSLADGSYIISLDSSGNQVATSLATDNTTTVTQRDVPLPVVINSRINKRFNWPSGTYPWCPGGDWFLQSDFYDHGFSAFWDSCAANGAHKFPAGTVFANYQGTSVSYMCSYTTNPCSTDEWSDAVNWAASNCHGRSNGWMEPGYLHVSGWNKRYGYAKAGAGIC
;
A
#
# COMPACT_ATOMS: atom_id res chain seq x y z
N MET A 1 21.77 52.59 -28.11
CA MET A 1 22.07 51.70 -26.96
C MET A 1 20.83 50.87 -26.66
N LYS A 2 20.87 49.56 -26.87
CA LYS A 2 19.78 48.62 -26.52
C LYS A 2 20.23 47.85 -25.28
N LEU A 3 19.55 48.05 -24.16
CA LEU A 3 19.74 47.28 -22.93
C LEU A 3 18.76 46.10 -22.96
N SER A 4 19.26 44.89 -23.19
CA SER A 4 18.51 43.65 -23.02
C SER A 4 18.61 43.22 -21.56
N ASN A 5 17.52 43.35 -20.80
CA ASN A 5 17.40 42.75 -19.47
C ASN A 5 17.00 41.28 -19.64
N ILE A 6 17.95 40.38 -19.39
CA ILE A 6 17.68 38.94 -19.26
C ILE A 6 17.23 38.72 -17.82
N LEU A 7 15.93 38.51 -17.61
CA LEU A 7 15.38 38.04 -16.35
C LEU A 7 15.72 36.56 -16.18
N PRO A 8 16.42 36.14 -15.12
CA PRO A 8 16.59 34.73 -14.83
C PRO A 8 15.28 34.17 -14.30
N PHE A 9 14.68 33.23 -15.05
CA PHE A 9 13.63 32.35 -14.54
C PHE A 9 14.25 31.44 -13.48
N SER A 10 14.03 31.76 -12.20
CA SER A 10 14.25 30.80 -11.11
C SER A 10 13.21 29.69 -11.24
N ALA A 11 13.61 28.58 -11.86
CA ALA A 11 12.83 27.35 -11.82
C ALA A 11 12.80 26.85 -10.36
N PHE A 12 11.65 27.01 -9.69
CA PHE A 12 11.39 26.30 -8.46
C PHE A 12 11.33 24.82 -8.77
N ILE A 13 12.42 24.10 -8.52
CA ILE A 13 12.36 22.64 -8.40
C ILE A 13 11.60 22.36 -7.12
N ALA A 14 10.29 22.16 -7.23
CA ALA A 14 9.49 21.60 -6.16
C ALA A 14 10.02 20.21 -5.87
N SER A 15 10.95 20.13 -4.92
CA SER A 15 11.33 18.86 -4.30
C SER A 15 10.09 18.41 -3.53
N SER A 16 9.30 17.50 -4.11
CA SER A 16 8.25 16.81 -3.38
C SER A 16 8.94 16.01 -2.29
N LEU A 17 8.97 16.53 -1.06
CA LEU A 17 9.35 15.73 0.09
C LEU A 17 8.49 14.46 0.05
N ALA A 18 9.12 13.30 0.20
CA ALA A 18 8.40 12.05 0.41
C ALA A 18 7.48 12.26 1.63
N GLN A 19 6.17 12.26 1.36
CA GLN A 19 5.17 12.64 2.34
C GLN A 19 4.84 11.47 3.26
N THR A 20 5.44 11.44 4.45
CA THR A 20 5.20 10.41 5.46
C THR A 20 3.78 10.46 6.00
N PHE A 21 3.07 9.33 5.86
CA PHE A 21 1.79 9.08 6.51
C PHE A 21 2.03 8.24 7.77
N THR A 22 1.44 8.62 8.89
CA THR A 22 1.31 7.71 10.03
C THR A 22 0.06 6.86 9.84
N LEU A 23 0.14 5.56 10.12
CA LEU A 23 -1.05 4.71 10.21
C LEU A 23 -1.75 4.96 11.56
N PRO A 24 -2.89 5.66 11.63
CA PRO A 24 -3.58 5.88 12.90
C PRO A 24 -4.08 4.57 13.51
N SER A 25 -4.35 4.56 14.82
CA SER A 25 -5.06 3.44 15.43
C SER A 25 -6.54 3.53 15.06
N LEU A 26 -7.00 2.66 14.17
CA LEU A 26 -8.39 2.56 13.73
C LEU A 26 -8.97 1.19 14.07
N ALA A 27 -10.30 1.07 13.99
CA ALA A 27 -10.96 -0.22 14.07
C ALA A 27 -10.70 -1.06 12.80
N ASP A 28 -11.02 -2.34 12.87
CA ASP A 28 -10.93 -3.24 11.72
C ASP A 28 -11.77 -2.71 10.55
N GLY A 29 -11.20 -2.75 9.34
CA GLY A 29 -11.84 -2.24 8.13
C GLY A 29 -10.88 -1.57 7.16
N SER A 30 -11.45 -1.08 6.05
CA SER A 30 -10.70 -0.41 4.99
C SER A 30 -10.88 1.09 5.02
N TYR A 31 -9.80 1.82 4.79
CA TYR A 31 -9.75 3.27 4.85
C TYR A 31 -8.92 3.83 3.70
N ILE A 32 -9.28 5.04 3.27
CA ILE A 32 -8.40 5.91 2.52
C ILE A 32 -7.86 6.96 3.47
N ILE A 33 -6.54 7.03 3.61
CA ILE A 33 -5.86 8.07 4.37
C ILE A 33 -5.36 9.12 3.36
N SER A 34 -5.67 10.38 3.62
CA SER A 34 -5.21 11.54 2.83
C SER A 34 -4.88 12.71 3.75
N LEU A 35 -4.43 13.83 3.19
CA LEU A 35 -4.31 15.09 3.94
C LEU A 35 -5.49 16.02 3.62
N ASP A 36 -5.97 16.73 4.64
CA ASP A 36 -6.90 17.85 4.48
C ASP A 36 -6.19 19.13 3.97
N SER A 37 -6.95 20.20 3.77
CA SER A 37 -6.42 21.50 3.33
C SER A 37 -5.48 22.18 4.34
N SER A 38 -5.48 21.72 5.58
CA SER A 38 -4.59 22.20 6.65
C SER A 38 -3.35 21.31 6.81
N GLY A 39 -3.21 20.26 6.00
CA GLY A 39 -2.11 19.31 6.05
C GLY A 39 -2.24 18.23 7.14
N ASN A 40 -3.42 18.08 7.76
CA ASN A 40 -3.66 17.03 8.74
C ASN A 40 -4.08 15.74 8.06
N GLN A 41 -3.63 14.60 8.59
CA GLN A 41 -4.09 13.30 8.11
C GLN A 41 -5.56 13.08 8.46
N VAL A 42 -6.34 12.67 7.46
CA VAL A 42 -7.73 12.27 7.60
C VAL A 42 -7.89 10.84 7.08
N ALA A 43 -8.65 10.02 7.81
CA ALA A 43 -8.97 8.66 7.42
C ALA A 43 -10.46 8.54 7.10
N THR A 44 -10.78 8.22 5.85
CA THR A 44 -12.14 8.04 5.38
C THR A 44 -12.43 6.55 5.28
N SER A 45 -13.41 6.06 6.05
CA SER A 45 -13.84 4.66 5.98
C SER A 45 -14.39 4.36 4.58
N LEU A 46 -13.94 3.27 4.00
CA LEU A 46 -14.58 2.67 2.84
C LEU A 46 -15.70 1.78 3.38
N ALA A 47 -16.95 2.17 3.15
CA ALA A 47 -18.08 1.35 3.56
C ALA A 47 -18.06 0.05 2.75
N THR A 48 -17.59 -1.03 3.36
CA THR A 48 -17.91 -2.39 2.94
C THR A 48 -19.31 -2.70 3.45
N ASP A 49 -20.28 -2.82 2.55
CA ASP A 49 -21.59 -3.40 2.87
C ASP A 49 -21.37 -4.74 3.60
N ASN A 50 -21.70 -4.78 4.89
CA ASN A 50 -21.84 -5.95 5.76
C ASN A 50 -20.84 -7.12 5.58
N THR A 51 -19.67 -7.04 6.22
CA THR A 51 -18.84 -8.21 6.53
C THR A 51 -19.32 -8.91 7.82
N THR A 52 -20.60 -9.31 7.89
CA THR A 52 -21.09 -10.27 8.92
C THR A 52 -21.36 -11.67 8.39
N THR A 53 -21.06 -11.93 7.12
CA THR A 53 -21.01 -13.29 6.59
C THR A 53 -19.95 -13.34 5.51
N VAL A 54 -18.72 -13.69 5.90
CA VAL A 54 -17.79 -14.34 4.98
C VAL A 54 -18.40 -15.73 4.71
N THR A 55 -19.41 -15.80 3.84
CA THR A 55 -19.49 -16.99 3.01
C THR A 55 -18.21 -16.95 2.20
N GLN A 56 -17.30 -17.87 2.53
CA GLN A 56 -16.11 -18.24 1.81
C GLN A 56 -16.44 -18.27 0.31
N ARG A 57 -16.35 -17.11 -0.35
CA ARG A 57 -16.73 -16.95 -1.74
C ARG A 57 -15.51 -17.34 -2.53
N ASP A 58 -15.33 -18.66 -2.67
CA ASP A 58 -14.22 -19.32 -3.36
C ASP A 58 -12.89 -18.55 -3.25
N VAL A 59 -12.48 -18.23 -2.02
CA VAL A 59 -11.05 -18.08 -1.74
C VAL A 59 -10.50 -19.47 -2.05
N PRO A 60 -9.65 -19.65 -3.08
CA PRO A 60 -9.03 -20.94 -3.30
C PRO A 60 -8.42 -21.37 -1.96
N LEU A 61 -8.73 -22.60 -1.53
CA LEU A 61 -8.18 -23.30 -0.37
C LEU A 61 -6.80 -22.76 0.02
N PRO A 62 -6.47 -22.63 1.33
CA PRO A 62 -5.26 -21.96 1.82
C PRO A 62 -4.14 -22.32 0.87
N VAL A 63 -3.77 -21.35 0.03
CA VAL A 63 -2.76 -21.60 -0.98
C VAL A 63 -1.57 -21.97 -0.15
N VAL A 64 -1.24 -23.28 -0.13
CA VAL A 64 0.14 -23.69 0.08
C VAL A 64 0.84 -22.80 -0.90
N ILE A 65 1.50 -21.74 -0.40
CA ILE A 65 2.31 -20.84 -1.21
C ILE A 65 3.46 -21.73 -1.64
N ASN A 66 3.16 -22.57 -2.65
CA ASN A 66 4.12 -23.23 -3.47
C ASN A 66 4.86 -22.06 -4.06
N SER A 67 6.05 -21.83 -3.53
CA SER A 67 7.03 -20.83 -3.93
C SER A 67 7.48 -20.95 -5.40
N ARG A 68 6.69 -21.63 -6.23
CA ARG A 68 6.97 -21.98 -7.61
C ARG A 68 5.87 -21.38 -8.49
N ILE A 69 6.18 -20.18 -8.97
CA ILE A 69 5.63 -19.56 -10.19
C ILE A 69 4.25 -18.88 -10.01
N ASN A 70 4.16 -17.85 -9.16
CA ASN A 70 3.39 -16.68 -9.55
C ASN A 70 4.25 -15.93 -10.59
N LYS A 71 3.68 -15.58 -11.74
CA LYS A 71 4.34 -14.70 -12.72
C LYS A 71 4.76 -13.45 -11.96
N ARG A 72 6.07 -13.25 -11.76
CA ARG A 72 6.59 -11.99 -11.24
C ARG A 72 5.99 -10.88 -12.10
N PHE A 73 5.32 -9.92 -11.48
CA PHE A 73 4.86 -8.75 -12.20
C PHE A 73 6.08 -8.12 -12.89
N ASN A 74 5.89 -7.56 -14.08
CA ASN A 74 7.00 -6.91 -14.76
C ASN A 74 7.27 -5.55 -14.10
N TRP A 75 7.96 -5.59 -12.97
CA TRP A 75 8.26 -4.42 -12.16
C TRP A 75 9.22 -3.47 -12.90
N PRO A 76 9.02 -2.15 -12.76
CA PRO A 76 9.95 -1.19 -13.32
C PRO A 76 11.32 -1.32 -12.65
N SER A 77 12.37 -0.94 -13.38
CA SER A 77 13.74 -0.92 -12.84
C SER A 77 13.82 -0.07 -11.57
N GLY A 78 14.65 -0.51 -10.62
CA GLY A 78 14.80 0.14 -9.31
C GLY A 78 13.70 -0.22 -8.31
N THR A 79 12.83 -1.18 -8.63
CA THR A 79 11.90 -1.76 -7.63
C THR A 79 12.67 -2.63 -6.65
N TYR A 80 12.47 -2.44 -5.35
CA TYR A 80 13.16 -3.20 -4.30
C TYR A 80 12.28 -3.45 -3.07
N PRO A 81 12.44 -4.61 -2.40
CA PRO A 81 11.83 -4.85 -1.09
C PRO A 81 12.64 -4.17 0.02
N TRP A 82 11.96 -3.73 1.08
CA TRP A 82 12.58 -3.17 2.27
C TRP A 82 11.91 -3.71 3.52
N CYS A 83 12.74 -4.02 4.52
CA CYS A 83 12.34 -4.64 5.77
C CYS A 83 12.73 -3.71 6.92
N PRO A 84 11.83 -2.81 7.35
CA PRO A 84 12.13 -1.83 8.39
C PRO A 84 12.37 -2.46 9.77
N GLY A 85 12.01 -3.74 9.96
CA GLY A 85 12.03 -4.42 11.25
C GLY A 85 10.92 -3.91 12.18
N GLY A 86 10.67 -4.63 13.28
CA GLY A 86 9.66 -4.25 14.27
C GLY A 86 8.86 -5.43 14.81
N ASP A 87 7.62 -5.15 15.22
CA ASP A 87 6.70 -6.16 15.72
C ASP A 87 6.33 -7.17 14.63
N TRP A 88 6.13 -8.42 15.01
CA TRP A 88 5.81 -9.51 14.10
C TRP A 88 4.31 -9.60 13.88
N PHE A 89 3.88 -10.01 12.68
CA PHE A 89 2.46 -10.17 12.32
C PHE A 89 2.21 -11.53 11.69
N LEU A 90 0.96 -11.98 11.70
CA LEU A 90 0.56 -13.18 10.99
C LEU A 90 0.34 -12.90 9.51
N GLN A 91 0.82 -13.80 8.68
CA GLN A 91 0.67 -13.72 7.23
C GLN A 91 -0.81 -13.67 6.81
N SER A 92 -1.67 -14.47 7.45
CA SER A 92 -3.12 -14.52 7.17
C SER A 92 -3.81 -13.16 7.27
N ASP A 93 -3.37 -12.28 8.18
CA ASP A 93 -3.96 -10.95 8.37
C ASP A 93 -3.88 -10.11 7.08
N PHE A 94 -2.90 -10.38 6.21
CA PHE A 94 -2.68 -9.62 4.99
C PHE A 94 -3.24 -10.31 3.74
N TYR A 95 -3.09 -11.63 3.63
CA TYR A 95 -3.50 -12.38 2.44
C TYR A 95 -4.99 -12.68 2.42
N ASP A 96 -5.60 -12.98 3.58
CA ASP A 96 -7.00 -13.37 3.64
C ASP A 96 -7.92 -12.13 3.76
N HIS A 97 -7.50 -11.13 4.55
CA HIS A 97 -8.31 -9.94 4.81
C HIS A 97 -7.93 -8.75 3.90
N GLY A 98 -6.64 -8.41 3.85
CA GLY A 98 -6.16 -7.26 3.09
C GLY A 98 -6.40 -7.35 1.58
N PHE A 99 -6.18 -8.54 0.99
CA PHE A 99 -6.38 -8.74 -0.45
C PHE A 99 -7.84 -8.57 -0.89
N SER A 100 -8.79 -9.23 -0.21
CA SER A 100 -10.21 -9.10 -0.52
C SER A 100 -10.68 -7.65 -0.39
N ALA A 101 -10.23 -6.98 0.67
CA ALA A 101 -10.63 -5.61 0.92
C ALA A 101 -10.06 -4.61 -0.11
N PHE A 102 -8.82 -4.86 -0.58
CA PHE A 102 -8.23 -4.11 -1.69
C PHE A 102 -8.98 -4.37 -3.01
N TRP A 103 -9.32 -5.63 -3.30
CA TRP A 103 -10.12 -6.01 -4.46
C TRP A 103 -11.47 -5.30 -4.48
N ASP A 104 -12.22 -5.33 -3.37
CA ASP A 104 -13.51 -4.67 -3.26
C ASP A 104 -13.39 -3.15 -3.44
N SER A 105 -12.33 -2.56 -2.90
CA SER A 105 -12.01 -1.14 -3.06
C SER A 105 -11.65 -0.78 -4.50
N CYS A 106 -11.03 -1.70 -5.25
CA CYS A 106 -10.81 -1.56 -6.69
C CYS A 106 -12.12 -1.63 -7.48
N ALA A 107 -13.01 -2.56 -7.13
CA ALA A 107 -14.28 -2.76 -7.82
C ALA A 107 -15.24 -1.58 -7.61
N ALA A 108 -15.33 -1.04 -6.40
CA ALA A 108 -16.24 0.04 -6.05
C ALA A 108 -15.89 1.40 -6.72
N ASN A 109 -14.64 1.61 -7.13
CA ASN A 109 -14.15 2.91 -7.59
C ASN A 109 -14.30 3.18 -9.11
N GLY A 110 -15.06 2.38 -9.87
CA GLY A 110 -15.64 2.74 -11.18
C GLY A 110 -14.71 3.15 -12.35
N ALA A 111 -13.39 3.30 -12.15
CA ALA A 111 -12.36 3.51 -13.17
C ALA A 111 -10.94 3.40 -12.56
N HIS A 112 -10.75 2.39 -11.71
CA HIS A 112 -9.47 1.73 -11.38
C HIS A 112 -8.26 2.60 -11.01
N LYS A 113 -8.39 3.78 -10.42
CA LYS A 113 -7.20 4.53 -9.95
C LYS A 113 -7.35 5.07 -8.54
N PHE A 114 -6.34 4.85 -7.72
CA PHE A 114 -6.22 5.53 -6.44
C PHE A 114 -5.72 6.96 -6.65
N PRO A 115 -6.32 7.97 -6.00
CA PRO A 115 -5.87 9.35 -6.13
C PRO A 115 -4.42 9.53 -5.70
N ALA A 116 -3.73 10.50 -6.29
CA ALA A 116 -2.42 10.93 -5.82
C ALA A 116 -2.48 11.46 -4.37
N GLY A 117 -1.41 11.23 -3.61
CA GLY A 117 -1.30 11.67 -2.22
C GLY A 117 -2.25 10.92 -1.27
N THR A 118 -2.61 9.68 -1.60
CA THR A 118 -3.47 8.85 -0.75
C THR A 118 -2.82 7.53 -0.37
N VAL A 119 -3.27 6.99 0.74
CA VAL A 119 -2.90 5.65 1.20
C VAL A 119 -4.18 4.83 1.33
N PHE A 120 -4.25 3.71 0.62
CA PHE A 120 -5.20 2.66 0.98
C PHE A 120 -4.63 1.92 2.19
N ALA A 121 -5.45 1.70 3.22
CA ALA A 121 -5.08 0.94 4.41
C ALA A 121 -6.22 0.01 4.82
N ASN A 122 -5.92 -1.27 5.05
CA ASN A 122 -6.85 -2.24 5.62
C ASN A 122 -6.32 -2.73 6.98
N TYR A 123 -7.15 -2.61 8.00
CA TYR A 123 -6.85 -2.91 9.41
C TYR A 123 -7.46 -4.27 9.80
N GLN A 124 -6.63 -5.12 10.40
CA GLN A 124 -7.01 -6.37 11.04
C GLN A 124 -6.30 -6.42 12.42
N GLY A 125 -7.00 -6.03 13.47
CA GLY A 125 -6.40 -5.74 14.77
C GLY A 125 -5.35 -4.63 14.67
N THR A 126 -4.10 -4.93 15.05
CA THR A 126 -2.99 -3.97 14.91
C THR A 126 -2.24 -4.11 13.59
N SER A 127 -2.53 -5.15 12.80
CA SER A 127 -1.91 -5.42 11.51
C SER A 127 -2.57 -4.56 10.45
N VAL A 128 -1.76 -3.87 9.63
CA VAL A 128 -2.26 -2.99 8.58
C VAL A 128 -1.57 -3.33 7.27
N SER A 129 -2.35 -3.69 6.26
CA SER A 129 -1.87 -3.75 4.88
C SER A 129 -2.16 -2.44 4.17
N TYR A 130 -1.23 -1.94 3.35
CA TYR A 130 -1.36 -0.63 2.76
C TYR A 130 -0.76 -0.51 1.35
N MET A 131 -1.26 0.48 0.61
CA MET A 131 -0.63 0.96 -0.61
C MET A 131 -0.53 2.48 -0.59
N CYS A 132 0.69 2.97 -0.74
CA CYS A 132 1.01 4.38 -0.92
C CYS A 132 0.86 4.75 -2.41
N SER A 133 0.04 5.75 -2.71
CA SER A 133 -0.16 6.27 -4.05
C SER A 133 0.31 7.72 -4.14
N TYR A 134 1.57 7.95 -4.53
CA TYR A 134 2.11 9.32 -4.64
C TYR A 134 1.68 10.02 -5.94
N THR A 135 1.27 9.25 -6.94
CA THR A 135 0.60 9.72 -8.16
C THR A 135 -0.71 8.96 -8.34
N THR A 136 -1.56 9.39 -9.26
CA THR A 136 -2.79 8.64 -9.57
C THR A 136 -2.42 7.29 -10.20
N ASN A 137 -2.63 6.19 -9.48
CA ASN A 137 -2.10 4.87 -9.84
C ASN A 137 -3.21 3.85 -10.07
N PRO A 138 -3.03 2.89 -11.01
CA PRO A 138 -4.02 1.86 -11.23
C PRO A 138 -4.24 0.99 -9.99
N CYS A 139 -5.49 0.56 -9.82
CA CYS A 139 -5.94 -0.40 -8.82
C CYS A 139 -5.77 -1.80 -9.40
N SER A 140 -4.57 -2.37 -9.23
CA SER A 140 -4.19 -3.67 -9.78
C SER A 140 -3.96 -4.65 -8.65
N THR A 141 -4.88 -5.60 -8.50
CA THR A 141 -4.82 -6.65 -7.48
C THR A 141 -3.68 -7.63 -7.74
N ASP A 142 -3.32 -7.83 -9.01
CA ASP A 142 -2.16 -8.63 -9.41
C ASP A 142 -0.85 -7.98 -8.98
N GLU A 143 -0.72 -6.65 -9.14
CA GLU A 143 0.44 -5.90 -8.64
C GLU A 143 0.53 -6.01 -7.12
N TRP A 144 -0.58 -5.82 -6.41
CA TRP A 144 -0.61 -5.90 -4.95
C TRP A 144 -0.18 -7.28 -4.45
N SER A 145 -0.79 -8.34 -4.99
CA SER A 145 -0.50 -9.72 -4.57
C SER A 145 0.97 -10.07 -4.81
N ASP A 146 1.51 -9.76 -5.99
CA ASP A 146 2.93 -10.01 -6.29
C ASP A 146 3.85 -9.15 -5.41
N ALA A 147 3.47 -7.90 -5.11
CA ALA A 147 4.27 -7.02 -4.28
C ALA A 147 4.35 -7.47 -2.82
N VAL A 148 3.22 -7.83 -2.21
CA VAL A 148 3.19 -8.36 -0.84
C VAL A 148 3.96 -9.67 -0.74
N ASN A 149 3.80 -10.57 -1.73
CA ASN A 149 4.59 -11.80 -1.82
C ASN A 149 6.10 -11.53 -1.96
N TRP A 150 6.48 -10.56 -2.78
CA TRP A 150 7.88 -10.24 -2.97
C TRP A 150 8.48 -9.63 -1.70
N ALA A 151 7.80 -8.70 -1.04
CA ALA A 151 8.21 -8.15 0.24
C ALA A 151 8.33 -9.26 1.31
N ALA A 152 7.29 -10.09 1.48
CA ALA A 152 7.26 -11.16 2.49
C ALA A 152 8.32 -12.24 2.26
N SER A 153 8.69 -12.53 1.01
CA SER A 153 9.76 -13.49 0.70
C SER A 153 11.18 -12.95 0.95
N ASN A 154 11.34 -11.63 1.09
CA ASN A 154 12.64 -11.00 1.34
C ASN A 154 12.79 -10.53 2.78
N CYS A 155 11.68 -10.22 3.45
CA CYS A 155 11.66 -9.91 4.87
C CYS A 155 11.61 -11.21 5.70
N HIS A 156 12.29 -11.21 6.84
CA HIS A 156 12.42 -12.38 7.70
C HIS A 156 11.04 -12.90 8.12
N GLY A 157 10.80 -14.17 7.78
CA GLY A 157 9.71 -14.97 8.33
C GLY A 157 10.20 -15.83 9.50
N ARG A 158 9.29 -16.14 10.43
CA ARG A 158 9.47 -17.18 11.46
C ARG A 158 8.56 -18.36 11.17
N SER A 159 8.83 -19.49 11.83
CA SER A 159 7.90 -20.63 11.83
C SER A 159 6.50 -20.21 12.28
N ASN A 160 5.48 -20.87 11.75
CA ASN A 160 4.04 -20.64 12.04
C ASN A 160 3.42 -19.39 11.39
N GLY A 161 3.97 -18.91 10.28
CA GLY A 161 3.35 -17.85 9.46
C GLY A 161 3.54 -16.44 10.02
N TRP A 162 4.50 -16.24 10.93
CA TRP A 162 4.88 -14.92 11.40
C TRP A 162 5.85 -14.24 10.44
N MET A 163 5.67 -12.94 10.19
CA MET A 163 6.50 -12.12 9.31
C MET A 163 6.81 -10.78 9.96
N GLU A 164 8.05 -10.30 9.78
CA GLU A 164 8.42 -8.93 10.12
C GLU A 164 7.80 -7.94 9.12
N PRO A 165 7.54 -6.67 9.48
CA PRO A 165 6.97 -5.68 8.57
C PRO A 165 7.85 -5.47 7.34
N GLY A 166 7.23 -5.11 6.22
CA GLY A 166 7.92 -5.02 4.94
C GLY A 166 7.10 -4.29 3.89
N TYR A 167 7.80 -3.74 2.91
CA TYR A 167 7.17 -3.14 1.74
C TYR A 167 8.00 -3.32 0.48
N LEU A 168 7.32 -3.34 -0.66
CA LEU A 168 7.93 -3.20 -1.97
C LEU A 168 7.88 -1.73 -2.39
N HIS A 169 9.04 -1.14 -2.64
CA HIS A 169 9.17 0.20 -3.18
C HIS A 169 9.25 0.16 -4.71
N VAL A 170 8.33 0.84 -5.38
CA VAL A 170 8.23 0.86 -6.85
C VAL A 170 8.50 2.28 -7.34
N SER A 171 9.78 2.68 -7.40
CA SER A 171 10.18 4.06 -7.72
C SER A 171 9.64 4.53 -9.06
N GLY A 172 9.66 3.66 -10.09
CA GLY A 172 9.20 4.00 -11.43
C GLY A 172 7.73 4.40 -11.53
N TRP A 173 6.91 4.05 -10.54
CA TRP A 173 5.48 4.41 -10.48
C TRP A 173 5.12 5.30 -9.30
N ASN A 174 6.11 5.75 -8.53
CA ASN A 174 5.91 6.47 -7.27
C ASN A 174 4.82 5.77 -6.44
N LYS A 175 5.07 4.52 -6.07
CA LYS A 175 4.13 3.65 -5.37
C LYS A 175 4.86 2.78 -4.36
N ARG A 176 4.18 2.41 -3.28
CA ARG A 176 4.64 1.36 -2.36
C ARG A 176 3.48 0.46 -1.98
N TYR A 177 3.76 -0.81 -1.81
CA TYR A 177 2.85 -1.80 -1.25
C TYR A 177 3.51 -2.40 -0.03
N GLY A 178 2.80 -2.51 1.08
CA GLY A 178 3.42 -3.04 2.28
C GLY A 178 2.44 -3.41 3.35
N TYR A 179 3.02 -3.79 4.47
CA TYR A 179 2.30 -4.18 5.65
C TYR A 179 3.12 -3.77 6.88
N ALA A 180 2.42 -3.21 7.86
CA ALA A 180 3.01 -2.63 9.05
C ALA A 180 2.02 -2.67 10.21
N LYS A 181 2.46 -2.20 11.38
CA LYS A 181 1.57 -1.97 12.51
C LYS A 181 0.83 -0.64 12.37
N ALA A 182 -0.35 -0.55 12.97
CA ALA A 182 -0.88 0.74 13.39
C ALA A 182 0.17 1.51 14.23
N GLY A 183 0.31 2.80 13.96
CA GLY A 183 1.33 3.69 14.51
C GLY A 183 2.61 3.81 13.68
N ALA A 184 2.80 2.97 12.65
CA ALA A 184 3.99 3.05 11.81
C ALA A 184 3.95 4.28 10.89
N GLY A 185 5.11 4.92 10.74
CA GLY A 185 5.37 5.89 9.67
C GLY A 185 5.62 5.14 8.37
N ILE A 186 4.75 5.34 7.40
CA ILE A 186 4.80 4.74 6.08
C ILE A 186 4.84 5.83 5.02
N CYS A 187 5.10 5.40 3.79
CA CYS A 187 5.18 6.29 2.64
C CYS A 187 6.15 7.46 2.91
#